data_AF-A0A945N8I3-F1
#
_entry.id   AF-A0A945N8I3-F1
#
_cell.length_a   1.000
_cell.length_b   1.000
_cell.length_c   1.000
_cell.angle_alpha   90.00
_cell.angle_beta   90.00
_cell.angle_gamma   90.00
#
_symmetry.space_group_name_H-M   'P 1'
#
loop_
_entity.id
_entity.type
_entity.pdbx_description
1 polymer ?
#
loop_
_entity_poly.entity_id
_entity_poly.type
_entity_poly.pdbx_seq_one_letter_code
_entity_poly.pdbx_strand_id
1 'polypeptide(L)'
;MSGLFIVLLEHWTELDLTVSGWFYLQSEARFWGQGSSLANSWYQTSKMLMVLLALFVLGKALMGLFRPGNLSTLRRQQWAFVAIMAVVQPCIIWLIRAQSQSACPRSIIEFGGESLHLRLLDATPALSQYGHCNPSAHASAFLWVAAFAVFYLPNKRRIAWGFYWGASLLALLAASVQVVKGAHFLSHLLLSWWVSAGCLLLCLLVWPPPEASVED
;
A
#
# COMPACT_ATOMS: atom_id res chain seq x y z
N MET A 1 -12.38 -0.95 -7.99
CA MET A 1 -12.85 -2.17 -7.31
C MET A 1 -13.34 -1.78 -5.93
N SER A 2 -14.50 -2.29 -5.49
CA SER A 2 -15.07 -1.97 -4.17
C SER A 2 -14.46 -2.87 -3.08
N GLY A 3 -14.48 -2.45 -1.82
CA GLY A 3 -14.01 -3.28 -0.70
C GLY A 3 -14.83 -4.56 -0.56
N LEU A 4 -16.12 -4.50 -0.89
CA LEU A 4 -17.00 -5.65 -1.00
C LEU A 4 -16.47 -6.69 -2.00
N PHE A 5 -15.89 -6.26 -3.12
CA PHE A 5 -15.31 -7.19 -4.09
C PHE A 5 -14.12 -7.97 -3.49
N ILE A 6 -13.26 -7.31 -2.70
CA ILE A 6 -12.11 -7.97 -2.06
C ILE A 6 -12.61 -9.01 -1.04
N VAL A 7 -13.61 -8.63 -0.22
CA VAL A 7 -14.24 -9.51 0.76
C VAL A 7 -14.89 -10.72 0.08
N LEU A 8 -15.66 -10.49 -1.00
CA LEU A 8 -16.30 -11.57 -1.74
C LEU A 8 -15.28 -12.48 -2.41
N LEU A 9 -14.21 -11.91 -2.96
CA LEU A 9 -13.13 -12.68 -3.56
C LEU A 9 -12.48 -13.59 -2.51
N GLU A 10 -12.18 -13.07 -1.32
CA GLU A 10 -11.58 -13.85 -0.24
C GLU A 10 -12.55 -14.89 0.34
N HIS A 11 -13.84 -14.58 0.45
CA HIS A 11 -14.83 -15.48 1.03
C HIS A 11 -15.27 -16.61 0.09
N TRP A 12 -15.35 -16.33 -1.21
CA TRP A 12 -15.87 -17.30 -2.20
C TRP A 12 -14.78 -17.99 -3.02
N THR A 13 -13.51 -17.60 -2.87
CA THR A 13 -12.41 -18.20 -3.63
C THR A 13 -11.24 -18.54 -2.74
N GLU A 14 -10.51 -19.59 -3.11
CA GLU A 14 -9.21 -19.95 -2.53
C GLU A 14 -8.06 -19.19 -3.22
N LEU A 15 -8.29 -17.97 -3.71
CA LEU A 15 -7.30 -17.25 -4.52
C LEU A 15 -5.99 -17.05 -3.75
N ASP A 16 -6.09 -16.71 -2.47
CA ASP A 16 -4.93 -16.47 -1.62
C ASP A 16 -4.06 -17.72 -1.44
N LEU A 17 -4.70 -18.87 -1.19
CA LEU A 17 -4.02 -20.16 -1.09
C LEU A 17 -3.48 -20.60 -2.45
N THR A 18 -4.24 -20.40 -3.53
CA THR A 18 -3.83 -20.78 -4.90
C THR A 18 -2.59 -19.99 -5.34
N VAL A 19 -2.63 -18.66 -5.22
CA VAL A 19 -1.53 -17.78 -5.63
C VAL A 19 -0.29 -18.00 -4.76
N SER A 20 -0.46 -18.17 -3.44
CA SER A 20 0.66 -18.47 -2.55
C SER A 20 1.24 -19.86 -2.81
N GLY A 21 0.39 -20.84 -3.15
CA GLY A 21 0.78 -22.20 -3.50
C GLY A 21 1.68 -22.29 -4.72
N TRP A 22 1.57 -21.36 -5.69
CA TRP A 22 2.50 -21.29 -6.83
C TRP A 22 3.96 -21.04 -6.41
N PHE A 23 4.19 -20.45 -5.24
CA PHE A 23 5.51 -20.12 -4.73
C PHE A 23 5.98 -21.00 -3.57
N TYR A 24 5.12 -21.89 -3.07
CA TYR A 24 5.46 -22.79 -1.98
C TYR A 24 6.14 -24.06 -2.53
N LEU A 25 7.35 -24.34 -2.03
CA LEU A 25 8.12 -25.52 -2.40
C LEU A 25 7.86 -26.64 -1.40
N GLN A 26 6.92 -27.54 -1.73
CA GLN A 26 6.54 -28.65 -0.85
C GLN A 26 7.73 -29.52 -0.42
N SER A 27 8.71 -29.74 -1.32
CA SER A 27 9.90 -30.54 -1.05
C SER A 27 10.83 -29.96 0.01
N GLU A 28 10.74 -28.64 0.24
CA GLU A 28 11.64 -27.90 1.12
C GLU A 28 10.91 -27.27 2.32
N ALA A 29 9.59 -27.49 2.41
CA ALA A 29 8.71 -26.87 3.41
C ALA A 29 8.94 -25.35 3.57
N ARG A 30 9.17 -24.65 2.45
CA ARG A 30 9.45 -23.21 2.44
C ARG A 30 8.97 -22.53 1.17
N PHE A 31 8.83 -21.21 1.23
CA PHE A 31 8.54 -20.41 0.05
C PHE A 31 9.80 -20.18 -0.79
N TRP A 32 9.67 -20.13 -2.11
CA TRP A 32 10.77 -19.94 -3.06
C TRP A 32 11.58 -18.67 -2.77
N GLY A 33 10.90 -17.56 -2.41
CA GLY A 33 11.57 -16.31 -2.04
C GLY A 33 12.11 -16.27 -0.60
N GLN A 34 11.78 -17.24 0.24
CA GLN A 34 12.15 -17.22 1.65
C GLN A 34 13.66 -17.40 1.82
N GLY A 35 14.28 -16.43 2.52
CA GLY A 35 15.74 -16.39 2.72
C GLY A 35 16.54 -15.89 1.51
N SER A 36 15.89 -15.56 0.38
CA SER A 36 16.60 -15.06 -0.81
C SER A 36 17.20 -13.68 -0.58
N SER A 37 18.52 -13.55 -0.73
CA SER A 37 19.23 -12.27 -0.66
C SER A 37 18.72 -11.28 -1.70
N LEU A 38 18.42 -11.74 -2.93
CA LEU A 38 17.88 -10.89 -3.98
C LEU A 38 16.50 -10.33 -3.61
N ALA A 39 15.61 -11.17 -3.09
CA ALA A 39 14.27 -10.76 -2.67
C ALA A 39 14.33 -9.77 -1.49
N ASN A 40 15.28 -9.96 -0.57
CA ASN A 40 15.52 -9.05 0.54
C ASN A 40 16.11 -7.71 0.07
N SER A 41 17.09 -7.73 -0.83
CA SER A 41 17.65 -6.52 -1.44
C SER A 41 16.61 -5.73 -2.21
N TRP A 42 15.77 -6.41 -3.00
CA TRP A 42 14.66 -5.76 -3.72
C TRP A 42 13.69 -5.08 -2.74
N TYR A 43 13.29 -5.79 -1.68
CA TYR A 43 12.43 -5.25 -0.62
C TYR A 43 13.04 -4.01 0.05
N GLN A 44 14.31 -4.07 0.46
CA GLN A 44 14.97 -2.98 1.16
C GLN A 44 15.20 -1.77 0.25
N THR A 45 15.73 -1.99 -0.96
CA THR A 45 16.04 -0.92 -1.90
C THR A 45 14.78 -0.21 -2.37
N SER A 46 13.73 -0.94 -2.75
CA SER A 46 12.46 -0.32 -3.18
C SER A 46 11.81 0.50 -2.07
N LYS A 47 11.84 0.01 -0.82
CA LYS A 47 11.39 0.75 0.35
C LYS A 47 12.22 2.02 0.58
N MET A 48 13.55 1.92 0.49
CA MET A 48 14.45 3.05 0.69
C MET A 48 14.23 4.16 -0.34
N LEU A 49 14.02 3.81 -1.61
CA LEU A 49 13.69 4.77 -2.66
C LEU A 49 12.42 5.56 -2.34
N MET A 50 11.38 4.90 -1.82
CA MET A 50 10.15 5.58 -1.42
C MET A 50 10.35 6.47 -0.20
N VAL A 51 11.19 6.08 0.76
CA VAL A 51 11.55 6.93 1.89
C VAL A 51 12.29 8.18 1.42
N LEU A 52 13.27 8.04 0.52
CA LEU A 52 13.98 9.18 -0.06
C LEU A 52 13.04 10.11 -0.82
N LEU A 53 12.08 9.55 -1.58
CA LEU A 53 11.06 10.35 -2.26
C LEU A 53 10.15 11.09 -1.27
N ALA A 54 9.74 10.44 -0.17
CA ALA A 54 8.94 11.07 0.88
C ALA A 54 9.70 12.21 1.57
N LEU A 55 11.00 12.02 1.86
CA LEU A 55 11.85 13.08 2.43
C LEU A 55 12.02 14.25 1.46
N PHE A 56 12.17 13.99 0.16
CA PHE A 56 12.21 15.03 -0.87
C PHE A 56 10.89 15.84 -0.89
N VAL A 57 9.74 15.15 -0.91
CA VAL A 57 8.41 15.78 -0.88
C VAL A 57 8.24 16.61 0.38
N LEU A 58 8.63 16.08 1.55
CA LEU A 58 8.59 16.80 2.81
C LEU A 58 9.47 18.07 2.76
N GLY A 59 10.68 17.97 2.22
CA GLY A 59 11.56 19.13 2.02
C GLY A 59 10.93 20.21 1.14
N LYS A 60 10.22 19.82 0.07
CA LYS A 60 9.47 20.76 -0.78
C LYS A 60 8.31 21.42 -0.04
N ALA A 61 7.56 20.67 0.77
CA ALA A 61 6.47 21.20 1.58
C ALA A 61 6.97 22.19 2.64
N LEU A 62 8.04 21.84 3.37
CA LEU A 62 8.67 22.71 4.36
C LEU A 62 9.27 23.98 3.72
N MET A 63 9.88 23.87 2.55
CA MET A 63 10.36 25.04 1.81
C MET A 63 9.22 26.00 1.47
N GLY A 64 8.04 25.48 1.08
CA GLY A 64 6.85 26.29 0.87
C GLY A 64 6.41 27.03 2.14
N LEU A 65 6.49 26.38 3.30
CA LEU A 65 6.11 26.98 4.59
C LEU A 65 7.09 28.07 5.05
N PHE A 66 8.39 27.82 4.98
CA PHE A 66 9.41 28.73 5.51
C PHE A 66 9.90 29.78 4.51
N ARG A 67 9.72 29.57 3.20
CA ARG A 67 10.13 30.49 2.13
C ARG A 67 8.99 30.68 1.12
N PRO A 68 7.88 31.34 1.51
CA PRO A 68 6.67 31.42 0.68
C PRO A 68 6.90 32.10 -0.68
N GLY A 69 7.92 32.97 -0.81
CA GLY A 69 8.29 33.62 -2.07
C GLY A 69 8.90 32.69 -3.13
N ASN A 70 9.34 31.47 -2.76
CA ASN A 70 9.99 30.54 -3.70
C ASN A 70 9.02 29.65 -4.47
N LEU A 71 7.75 29.56 -4.06
CA LEU A 71 6.73 28.70 -4.65
C LEU A 71 5.39 29.44 -4.68
N SER A 72 4.66 29.33 -5.79
CA SER A 72 3.28 29.84 -5.85
C SER A 72 2.39 29.16 -4.82
N THR A 73 1.32 29.84 -4.39
CA THR A 73 0.36 29.32 -3.39
C THR A 73 -0.17 27.95 -3.76
N LEU A 74 -0.53 27.77 -5.03
CA LEU A 74 -0.96 26.49 -5.59
C LEU A 74 0.11 25.41 -5.37
N ARG A 75 1.36 25.66 -5.75
CA ARG A 75 2.45 24.67 -5.62
C ARG A 75 2.73 24.31 -4.16
N ARG A 76 2.65 25.27 -3.24
CA ARG A 76 2.81 25.02 -1.80
C ARG A 76 1.74 24.06 -1.29
N GLN A 77 0.47 24.29 -1.63
CA GLN A 77 -0.64 23.43 -1.22
C GLN A 77 -0.53 22.03 -1.85
N GLN A 78 -0.13 21.92 -3.12
CA GLN A 78 0.10 20.63 -3.78
C GLN A 78 1.20 19.81 -3.08
N TRP A 79 2.36 20.42 -2.77
CA TRP A 79 3.43 19.72 -2.04
C TRP A 79 3.03 19.33 -0.63
N ALA A 80 2.30 20.20 0.09
CA ALA A 80 1.78 19.90 1.42
C ALA A 80 0.81 18.71 1.38
N PHE A 81 -0.10 18.67 0.41
CA PHE A 81 -1.03 17.55 0.22
C PHE A 81 -0.29 16.23 0.02
N VAL A 82 0.69 16.19 -0.89
CA VAL A 82 1.45 14.95 -1.16
C VAL A 82 2.27 14.55 0.08
N ALA A 83 2.85 15.50 0.82
CA ALA A 83 3.57 15.22 2.06
C ALA A 83 2.66 14.60 3.14
N ILE A 84 1.44 15.13 3.29
CA ILE A 84 0.44 14.57 4.20
C ILE A 84 0.10 13.14 3.79
N MET A 85 -0.16 12.89 2.50
CA MET A 85 -0.49 11.56 2.00
C MET A 85 0.64 10.55 2.20
N ALA A 86 1.90 10.98 2.07
CA ALA A 86 3.08 10.15 2.33
C ALA A 86 3.19 9.66 3.78
N VAL A 87 2.52 10.33 4.73
CA VAL A 87 2.46 9.95 6.14
C VAL A 87 1.15 9.22 6.46
N VAL A 88 0.02 9.82 6.10
CA VAL A 88 -1.32 9.35 6.49
C VAL A 88 -1.59 7.94 5.98
N GLN A 89 -1.28 7.63 4.72
CA GLN A 89 -1.56 6.30 4.17
C GLN A 89 -0.77 5.18 4.88
N PRO A 90 0.58 5.26 5.01
CA PRO A 90 1.33 4.28 5.80
C PRO A 90 0.85 4.18 7.26
N CYS A 91 0.49 5.30 7.90
CA CYS A 91 0.00 5.29 9.28
C CYS A 91 -1.33 4.55 9.43
N ILE A 92 -2.31 4.81 8.57
CA ILE A 92 -3.61 4.12 8.60
C ILE A 92 -3.41 2.62 8.36
N ILE A 93 -2.58 2.25 7.39
CA ILE A 93 -2.27 0.85 7.10
C ILE A 93 -1.60 0.17 8.29
N TRP A 94 -0.67 0.85 8.95
CA TRP A 94 -0.03 0.36 10.17
C TRP A 94 -1.05 0.16 11.30
N LEU A 95 -1.97 1.11 11.52
CA LEU A 95 -3.01 1.01 12.54
C LEU A 95 -3.94 -0.18 12.31
N ILE A 96 -4.43 -0.36 11.08
CA ILE A 96 -5.29 -1.50 10.73
C ILE A 96 -4.52 -2.81 10.93
N ARG A 97 -3.27 -2.86 10.46
CA ARG A 97 -2.40 -4.05 10.58
C ARG A 97 -2.12 -4.42 12.03
N ALA A 98 -1.92 -3.43 12.90
CA ALA A 98 -1.67 -3.65 14.32
C ALA A 98 -2.86 -4.33 15.03
N GLN A 99 -4.07 -4.18 14.51
CA GLN A 99 -5.28 -4.82 15.03
C GLN A 99 -5.60 -6.15 14.33
N SER A 100 -4.79 -6.56 13.34
CA SER A 100 -5.11 -7.68 12.47
C SER A 100 -4.64 -9.02 13.03
N GLN A 101 -5.58 -9.97 13.01
CA GLN A 101 -5.39 -11.35 13.44
C GLN A 101 -4.90 -12.26 12.29
N SER A 102 -4.93 -11.77 11.04
CA SER A 102 -4.52 -12.55 9.88
C SER A 102 -3.05 -12.95 9.98
N ALA A 103 -2.80 -14.26 9.91
CA ALA A 103 -1.48 -14.84 9.82
C ALA A 103 -0.89 -14.67 8.40
N CYS A 104 0.44 -14.75 8.30
CA CYS A 104 1.11 -14.74 7.00
C CYS A 104 1.09 -16.14 6.34
N PRO A 105 1.20 -16.23 5.00
CA PRO A 105 1.22 -17.53 4.32
C PRO A 105 2.26 -18.51 4.89
N ARG A 106 3.48 -18.07 5.17
CA ARG A 106 4.54 -18.91 5.75
C ARG A 106 4.31 -19.39 7.19
N SER A 107 3.25 -18.92 7.85
CA SER A 107 2.91 -19.29 9.23
C SER A 107 1.65 -20.13 9.34
N ILE A 108 0.90 -20.35 8.26
CA ILE A 108 -0.35 -21.12 8.30
C ILE A 108 -0.13 -22.62 8.05
N ILE A 109 -1.04 -23.46 8.55
CA ILE A 109 -0.98 -24.93 8.48
C ILE A 109 -0.85 -25.42 7.03
N GLU A 110 -1.56 -24.80 6.09
CA GLU A 110 -1.59 -25.14 4.67
C GLU A 110 -0.19 -25.05 4.02
N PHE A 111 0.72 -24.24 4.58
CA PHE A 111 2.09 -24.08 4.12
C PHE A 111 3.12 -24.50 5.19
N GLY A 112 2.76 -25.47 6.04
CA GLY A 112 3.68 -26.09 7.00
C GLY A 112 3.93 -25.27 8.28
N GLY A 113 3.10 -24.27 8.56
CA GLY A 113 3.11 -23.51 9.81
C GLY A 113 2.12 -24.04 10.86
N GLU A 114 1.81 -23.19 11.84
CA GLU A 114 1.00 -23.55 13.03
C GLU A 114 -0.25 -22.68 13.20
N SER A 115 -0.37 -21.61 12.42
CA SER A 115 -1.49 -20.66 12.51
C SER A 115 -2.67 -21.08 11.63
N LEU A 116 -3.88 -20.70 12.03
CA LEU A 116 -5.06 -20.85 11.19
C LEU A 116 -5.05 -19.79 10.08
N HIS A 117 -5.48 -20.20 8.88
CA HIS A 117 -5.81 -19.24 7.83
C HIS A 117 -7.13 -18.55 8.18
N LEU A 118 -7.05 -17.26 8.52
CA LEU A 118 -8.22 -16.42 8.82
C LEU A 118 -8.44 -15.42 7.70
N ARG A 119 -9.64 -15.49 7.10
CA ARG A 119 -10.12 -14.51 6.13
C ARG A 119 -10.57 -13.23 6.82
N LEU A 120 -10.74 -12.15 6.06
CA LEU A 120 -11.04 -10.81 6.58
C LEU A 120 -12.30 -10.73 7.47
N LEU A 121 -13.31 -11.58 7.24
CA LEU A 121 -14.55 -11.62 8.02
C LEU A 121 -14.69 -12.87 8.91
N ASP A 122 -13.65 -13.69 9.00
CA ASP A 122 -13.73 -14.89 9.82
C ASP A 122 -13.75 -14.53 11.32
N ALA A 123 -14.57 -15.27 12.07
CA ALA A 123 -14.61 -15.13 13.51
C ALA A 123 -13.27 -15.57 14.10
N THR A 124 -12.70 -14.70 14.95
CA THR A 124 -11.40 -14.99 15.55
C THR A 124 -11.59 -15.92 16.75
N PRO A 125 -10.89 -17.07 16.82
CA PRO A 125 -10.90 -17.92 18.00
C PRO A 125 -10.37 -17.16 19.23
N ALA A 126 -10.97 -17.37 20.40
CA ALA A 126 -10.66 -16.62 21.62
C ALA A 126 -9.18 -16.69 22.09
N LEU A 127 -8.40 -17.65 21.56
CA LEU A 127 -6.99 -17.88 21.90
C LEU A 127 -6.03 -17.63 20.72
N SER A 128 -6.49 -17.06 19.60
CA SER A 128 -5.61 -16.78 18.46
C SER A 128 -4.69 -15.60 18.75
N GLN A 129 -3.39 -15.77 18.50
CA GLN A 129 -2.43 -14.67 18.56
C GLN A 129 -2.51 -13.79 17.32
N TYR A 130 -2.26 -12.49 17.47
CA TYR A 130 -2.26 -11.54 16.37
C TYR A 130 -1.15 -11.84 15.35
N GLY A 131 -1.54 -12.24 14.13
CA GLY A 131 -0.60 -12.48 13.04
C GLY A 131 -0.03 -11.21 12.39
N HIS A 132 -0.69 -10.05 12.59
CA HIS A 132 -0.26 -8.73 12.10
C HIS A 132 0.16 -8.74 10.62
N CYS A 133 -0.52 -9.50 9.75
CA CYS A 133 -0.09 -9.68 8.37
C CYS A 133 -0.93 -8.91 7.34
N ASN A 134 -2.19 -8.60 7.66
CA ASN A 134 -3.13 -7.91 6.78
C ASN A 134 -3.48 -6.53 7.35
N PRO A 135 -3.43 -5.41 6.61
CA PRO A 135 -2.96 -5.21 5.24
C PRO A 135 -1.44 -5.11 5.09
N SER A 136 -0.96 -5.18 3.84
CA SER A 136 0.46 -5.10 3.49
C SER A 136 1.02 -3.68 3.68
N ALA A 137 1.83 -3.49 4.72
CA ALA A 137 2.56 -2.25 4.96
C ALA A 137 3.65 -1.97 3.89
N HIS A 138 4.13 -2.99 3.18
CA HIS A 138 5.07 -2.77 2.10
C HIS A 138 4.36 -2.18 0.87
N ALA A 139 3.16 -2.65 0.53
CA ALA A 139 2.36 -2.08 -0.57
C ALA A 139 2.03 -0.59 -0.31
N SER A 140 1.68 -0.23 0.92
CA SER A 140 1.37 1.16 1.29
C SER A 140 2.54 2.13 1.13
N ALA A 141 3.79 1.64 1.14
CA ALA A 141 4.96 2.47 0.90
C ALA A 141 5.02 3.09 -0.50
N PHE A 142 4.24 2.57 -1.45
CA PHE A 142 4.22 3.03 -2.84
C PHE A 142 2.90 3.75 -3.21
N LEU A 143 1.80 3.43 -2.52
CA LEU A 143 0.46 3.89 -2.88
C LEU A 143 0.26 5.40 -2.72
N TRP A 144 1.02 6.04 -1.83
CA TRP A 144 0.93 7.49 -1.61
C TRP A 144 1.42 8.31 -2.80
N VAL A 145 2.21 7.71 -3.70
CA VAL A 145 2.65 8.32 -4.96
C VAL A 145 1.45 8.70 -5.84
N ALA A 146 0.30 8.03 -5.68
CA ALA A 146 -0.94 8.41 -6.36
C ALA A 146 -1.36 9.86 -6.05
N ALA A 147 -0.97 10.41 -4.90
CA ALA A 147 -1.25 11.79 -4.52
C ALA A 147 -0.59 12.83 -5.46
N PHE A 148 0.45 12.47 -6.22
CA PHE A 148 0.99 13.38 -7.23
C PHE A 148 -0.02 13.73 -8.34
N ALA A 149 -1.14 13.00 -8.44
CA ALA A 149 -2.26 13.35 -9.29
C ALA A 149 -2.76 14.79 -9.07
N VAL A 150 -2.65 15.35 -7.85
CA VAL A 150 -3.16 16.70 -7.56
C VAL A 150 -2.42 17.80 -8.32
N PHE A 151 -1.21 17.54 -8.81
CA PHE A 151 -0.49 18.47 -9.69
C PHE A 151 -1.13 18.65 -11.07
N TYR A 152 -2.03 17.74 -11.44
CA TYR A 152 -2.62 17.66 -12.78
C TYR A 152 -4.15 17.78 -12.73
N LEU A 153 -4.76 17.76 -11.55
CA LEU A 153 -6.19 17.99 -11.40
C LEU A 153 -6.51 19.50 -11.34
N PRO A 154 -7.68 19.94 -11.84
CA PRO A 154 -8.64 19.16 -12.65
C PRO A 154 -8.30 19.12 -14.15
N ASN A 155 -7.33 19.93 -14.60
CA ASN A 155 -7.13 20.29 -16.01
C ASN A 155 -6.53 19.18 -16.89
N LYS A 156 -5.71 18.29 -16.32
CA LYS A 156 -4.96 17.24 -17.02
C LYS A 156 -5.30 15.84 -16.47
N ARG A 157 -6.59 15.49 -16.49
CA ARG A 157 -7.14 14.23 -15.91
C ARG A 157 -6.42 12.97 -16.38
N ARG A 158 -6.02 12.88 -17.66
CA ARG A 158 -5.28 11.70 -18.18
C ARG A 158 -3.95 11.49 -17.46
N ILE A 159 -3.22 12.57 -17.17
CA ILE A 159 -1.94 12.50 -16.44
C ILE A 159 -2.20 12.16 -14.97
N ALA A 160 -3.24 12.76 -14.36
CA ALA A 160 -3.65 12.45 -12.99
C ALA A 160 -3.98 10.95 -12.82
N TRP A 161 -4.76 10.37 -13.75
CA TRP A 161 -5.03 8.94 -13.79
C TRP A 161 -3.76 8.11 -14.01
N GLY A 162 -2.81 8.60 -14.80
CA GLY A 162 -1.49 8.01 -14.95
C GLY A 162 -0.73 7.87 -13.63
N PHE A 163 -0.75 8.89 -12.77
CA PHE A 163 -0.17 8.81 -11.42
C PHE A 163 -0.89 7.80 -10.53
N TYR A 164 -2.22 7.80 -10.54
CA TYR A 164 -3.02 6.88 -9.73
C TYR A 164 -2.78 5.41 -10.11
N TRP A 165 -2.92 5.08 -11.40
CA TRP A 165 -2.74 3.72 -11.88
C TRP A 165 -1.28 3.30 -11.90
N GLY A 166 -0.36 4.22 -12.19
CA GLY A 166 1.08 3.99 -12.11
C GLY A 166 1.53 3.65 -10.69
N ALA A 167 1.07 4.39 -9.69
CA ALA A 167 1.33 4.08 -8.28
C ALA A 167 0.70 2.75 -7.85
N SER A 168 -0.51 2.45 -8.33
CA SER A 168 -1.19 1.16 -8.06
C SER A 168 -0.39 -0.03 -8.62
N LEU A 169 0.08 0.08 -9.87
CA LEU A 169 0.89 -0.95 -10.52
C LEU A 169 2.27 -1.08 -9.83
N LEU A 170 2.91 0.04 -9.50
CA LEU A 170 4.17 0.07 -8.78
C LEU A 170 4.04 -0.65 -7.43
N ALA A 171 2.98 -0.36 -6.67
CA ALA A 171 2.71 -0.99 -5.39
C ALA A 171 2.53 -2.51 -5.54
N LEU A 172 1.75 -2.95 -6.53
CA LEU A 172 1.51 -4.36 -6.79
C LEU A 172 2.81 -5.10 -7.16
N LEU A 173 3.58 -4.55 -8.10
CA LEU A 173 4.85 -5.14 -8.55
C LEU A 173 5.89 -5.18 -7.43
N ALA A 174 6.11 -4.04 -6.75
CA ALA A 174 7.10 -3.99 -5.67
C ALA A 174 6.70 -4.89 -4.49
N ALA A 175 5.41 -4.96 -4.14
CA ALA A 175 4.93 -5.80 -3.04
C ALA A 175 4.77 -7.29 -3.40
N SER A 176 4.68 -7.65 -4.67
CA SER A 176 4.58 -9.05 -5.12
C SER A 176 5.72 -9.93 -4.60
N VAL A 177 6.91 -9.36 -4.40
CA VAL A 177 8.05 -10.06 -3.78
C VAL A 177 7.69 -10.64 -2.40
N GLN A 178 6.78 -10.01 -1.67
CA GLN A 178 6.34 -10.48 -0.37
C GLN A 178 5.39 -11.68 -0.49
N VAL A 179 4.60 -11.76 -1.56
CA VAL A 179 3.79 -12.95 -1.87
C VAL A 179 4.71 -14.13 -2.19
N VAL A 180 5.72 -13.89 -3.02
CA VAL A 180 6.75 -14.88 -3.38
C VAL A 180 7.53 -15.39 -2.15
N LYS A 181 7.70 -14.54 -1.13
CA LYS A 181 8.34 -14.89 0.14
C LYS A 181 7.41 -15.56 1.16
N GLY A 182 6.12 -15.70 0.85
CA GLY A 182 5.10 -16.16 1.80
C GLY A 182 4.87 -15.18 2.96
N ALA A 183 5.20 -13.91 2.78
CA ALA A 183 5.08 -12.87 3.78
C ALA A 183 3.76 -12.10 3.71
N HIS A 184 3.02 -12.14 2.59
CA HIS A 184 1.67 -11.57 2.48
C HIS A 184 0.85 -12.37 1.45
N PHE A 185 -0.46 -12.46 1.67
CA PHE A 185 -1.41 -12.92 0.65
C PHE A 185 -1.68 -11.85 -0.40
N LEU A 186 -2.28 -12.22 -1.54
CA LEU A 186 -2.68 -11.27 -2.57
C LEU A 186 -3.77 -10.33 -2.06
N SER A 187 -4.74 -10.85 -1.30
CA SER A 187 -5.76 -10.04 -0.61
C SER A 187 -5.16 -8.96 0.27
N HIS A 188 -4.04 -9.23 0.95
CA HIS A 188 -3.37 -8.24 1.81
C HIS A 188 -2.85 -7.04 1.01
N LEU A 189 -2.40 -7.27 -0.24
CA LEU A 189 -1.97 -6.21 -1.15
C LEU A 189 -3.18 -5.42 -1.68
N LEU A 190 -4.25 -6.13 -2.04
CA LEU A 190 -5.50 -5.52 -2.54
C LEU A 190 -6.19 -4.68 -1.46
N LEU A 191 -6.20 -5.14 -0.21
CA LEU A 191 -6.75 -4.39 0.91
C LEU A 191 -5.94 -3.11 1.17
N SER A 192 -4.61 -3.18 1.13
CA SER A 192 -3.77 -1.97 1.19
C SER A 192 -4.13 -0.96 0.10
N TRP A 193 -4.27 -1.44 -1.13
CA TRP A 193 -4.65 -0.61 -2.26
C TRP A 193 -6.01 0.05 -2.04
N TRP A 194 -7.03 -0.70 -1.61
CA TRP A 194 -8.38 -0.18 -1.39
C TRP A 194 -8.43 0.85 -0.26
N VAL A 195 -7.79 0.57 0.88
CA VAL A 195 -7.71 1.52 2.00
C VAL A 195 -6.98 2.79 1.58
N SER A 196 -5.85 2.69 0.89
CA SER A 196 -5.11 3.86 0.40
C SER A 196 -5.91 4.67 -0.62
N ALA A 197 -6.62 4.02 -1.54
CA ALA A 197 -7.48 4.68 -2.52
C ALA A 197 -8.64 5.43 -1.83
N GLY A 198 -9.28 4.80 -0.85
CA GLY A 198 -10.31 5.44 -0.02
C GLY A 198 -9.78 6.63 0.75
N CYS A 199 -8.60 6.50 1.37
CA CYS A 199 -7.93 7.60 2.05
C CYS A 199 -7.63 8.77 1.11
N LEU A 200 -7.09 8.50 -0.09
CA LEU A 200 -6.81 9.54 -1.08
C LEU A 200 -8.10 10.25 -1.51
N LEU A 201 -9.16 9.48 -1.78
CA LEU A 201 -10.46 10.04 -2.15
C LEU A 201 -11.02 10.93 -1.04
N LEU A 202 -11.04 10.47 0.21
CA LEU A 202 -11.50 11.26 1.35
C LEU A 202 -10.69 12.55 1.51
N CYS A 203 -9.36 12.48 1.41
CA CYS A 203 -8.52 13.67 1.47
C CYS A 203 -8.80 14.65 0.32
N LEU A 204 -9.05 14.16 -0.90
CA LEU A 204 -9.43 15.02 -2.04
C LEU A 204 -10.82 15.64 -1.88
N LEU A 205 -11.75 14.96 -1.19
CA LEU A 205 -13.09 15.50 -0.91
C LEU A 205 -13.06 16.60 0.16
N VAL A 206 -12.21 16.44 1.18
CA VAL A 206 -12.05 17.42 2.28
C VAL A 206 -11.15 18.58 1.87
N TRP A 207 -10.11 18.32 1.08
CA TRP A 207 -9.16 19.29 0.57
C TRP A 207 -9.06 19.15 -0.96
N PRO A 208 -10.00 19.73 -1.72
CA PRO A 208 -9.93 19.71 -3.18
C PRO A 208 -8.72 20.50 -3.68
N PRO A 209 -8.08 20.07 -4.78
CA PRO A 209 -7.00 20.84 -5.38
C PRO A 209 -7.52 22.22 -5.79
N PRO A 210 -6.76 23.30 -5.51
CA PRO A 210 -7.18 24.64 -5.90
C PRO A 210 -7.25 24.72 -7.42
N GLU A 211 -8.31 25.33 -7.94
CA GLU A 211 -8.40 25.63 -9.37
C GLU A 211 -7.35 26.68 -9.72
N ALA A 212 -6.58 26.44 -10.78
CA ALA A 212 -5.72 27.48 -11.33
C ALA A 212 -6.63 28.59 -11.86
N SER A 213 -6.55 29.79 -11.27
CA SER A 213 -7.15 30.98 -11.88
C SER A 213 -6.56 31.18 -13.27
N VAL A 214 -7.37 31.68 -14.20
CA VAL A 214 -7.04 31.86 -15.63
C VAL A 214 -5.83 32.80 -15.89
N GLU A 215 -5.22 33.35 -14.84
CA GLU A 215 -4.19 34.40 -14.91
C GLU A 215 -2.75 33.96 -14.57
N ASP A 216 -2.49 32.67 -14.33
CA ASP A 216 -1.11 32.13 -14.13
C ASP A 216 -0.50 31.49 -15.40
#